data_AF-A0A2R6VXA3-F1
#
_entry.id   AF-A0A2R6VXA3-F1
#
_cell.length_a   1.000
_cell.length_b   1.000
_cell.length_c   1.000
_cell.angle_alpha   90.00
_cell.angle_beta   90.00
_cell.angle_gamma   90.00
#
_symmetry.space_group_name_H-M   'P 1'
#
loop_
_entity.id
_entity.type
_entity.pdbx_description
1 polymer ?
#
loop_
_entity_poly.entity_id
_entity_poly.type
_entity_poly.pdbx_seq_one_letter_code
_entity_poly.pdbx_strand_id
1 'polypeptide(L)'
;MLFHYDGQVDAWMDMEWSPQAIHVMAANQTKWWYAKRFLHPDIVARYNYIFLWDEDLGVEVFHADRYLNIMEDEGLEISQPALASSSSEVHHILTVRQPTERVHRRLITGTGWNSCNANSTGPPCTG
;
A
#
# COMPACT_ATOMS: atom_id res chain seq x y z
N MET A 1 -2.91 -7.30 14.85
CA MET A 1 -1.55 -6.98 15.34
C MET A 1 -1.26 -5.56 14.89
N LEU A 2 -0.72 -4.71 15.77
CA LEU A 2 -0.45 -3.31 15.53
C LEU A 2 1.04 -3.04 15.70
N PHE A 3 1.67 -2.45 14.69
CA PHE A 3 3.10 -2.14 14.69
C PHE A 3 3.32 -0.65 14.98
N HIS A 4 4.01 -0.33 16.07
CA HIS A 4 4.29 1.04 16.50
C HIS A 4 5.67 1.45 16.03
N TYR A 5 5.75 2.03 14.83
CA TYR A 5 7.03 2.45 14.24
C TYR A 5 7.47 3.85 14.71
N ASP A 6 6.53 4.67 15.18
CA ASP A 6 6.72 6.00 15.77
C ASP A 6 7.09 5.95 17.26
N GLY A 7 6.99 4.76 17.88
CA GLY A 7 7.24 4.53 19.30
C GLY A 7 6.08 4.89 20.23
N GLN A 8 4.93 5.33 19.69
CA GLN A 8 3.78 5.79 20.47
C GLN A 8 2.78 4.66 20.74
N VAL A 9 3.18 3.71 21.59
CA VAL A 9 2.37 2.50 21.87
C VAL A 9 0.97 2.80 22.42
N ASP A 10 0.88 3.89 23.19
CA ASP A 10 -0.31 4.27 23.95
C ASP A 10 -1.33 5.06 23.12
N ALA A 11 -0.96 5.52 21.93
CA ALA A 11 -1.78 6.43 21.11
C ALA A 11 -3.10 5.81 20.59
N TRP A 12 -3.23 4.49 20.67
CA TRP A 12 -4.37 3.72 20.14
C TRP A 12 -5.19 3.05 21.24
N MET A 13 -4.88 3.25 22.52
CA MET A 13 -5.51 2.53 23.64
C MET A 13 -6.99 2.88 23.84
N ASP A 14 -7.47 3.98 23.28
CA ASP A 14 -8.87 4.39 23.30
C ASP A 14 -9.74 3.65 22.27
N MET A 15 -9.12 2.94 21.31
CA MET A 15 -9.83 2.14 20.31
C MET A 15 -10.33 0.82 20.90
N GLU A 16 -11.59 0.46 20.64
CA GLU A 16 -12.23 -0.74 21.18
C GLU A 16 -11.48 -2.04 20.84
N TRP A 17 -10.85 -2.10 19.67
CA TRP A 17 -10.08 -3.25 19.21
C TRP A 17 -8.65 -3.29 19.77
N SER A 18 -8.11 -2.17 20.28
CA SER A 18 -6.71 -2.09 20.69
C SER A 18 -6.35 -3.08 21.81
N PRO A 19 -7.12 -3.23 22.89
CA PRO A 19 -6.82 -4.21 23.94
C PRO A 19 -6.79 -5.67 23.47
N GLN A 20 -7.43 -5.98 22.33
CA GLN A 20 -7.46 -7.31 21.74
C GLN A 20 -6.31 -7.54 20.73
N ALA A 21 -5.63 -6.47 20.32
CA ALA A 21 -4.52 -6.55 19.38
C ALA A 21 -3.21 -6.90 20.10
N ILE A 22 -2.32 -7.61 19.40
CA ILE A 22 -0.91 -7.70 19.80
C ILE A 22 -0.22 -6.40 19.34
N HIS A 23 0.26 -5.61 20.29
CA HIS A 23 1.06 -4.40 20.04
C HIS A 23 2.55 -4.78 19.98
N VAL A 24 3.24 -4.36 18.93
CA VAL A 24 4.68 -4.64 18.77
C VAL A 24 5.41 -3.34 18.47
N MET A 25 6.48 -3.08 19.23
CA MET A 25 7.38 -1.96 19.02
C MET A 25 8.83 -2.46 19.03
N ALA A 26 9.61 -1.99 18.06
CA ALA A 26 11.03 -2.25 17.91
C ALA A 26 11.70 -0.93 17.49
N ALA A 27 12.67 -0.51 18.31
CA ALA A 27 13.36 0.76 18.08
C ALA A 27 14.11 0.75 16.74
N ASN A 28 14.03 1.87 16.02
CA ASN A 28 14.75 2.14 14.77
C ASN A 28 14.47 1.10 13.65
N GLN A 29 13.23 0.63 13.53
CA GLN A 29 12.83 -0.32 12.48
C GLN A 29 11.80 0.28 11.51
N THR A 30 11.86 -0.15 10.25
CA THR A 30 10.93 0.26 9.20
C THR A 30 9.72 -0.66 9.11
N LYS A 31 8.63 -0.21 8.49
CA LYS A 31 7.42 -1.02 8.22
C LYS A 31 7.73 -2.42 7.66
N TRP A 32 8.63 -2.49 6.68
CA TRP A 32 9.05 -3.77 6.07
C TRP A 32 9.82 -4.69 7.00
N TRP A 33 10.51 -4.15 8.01
CA TRP A 33 11.18 -4.96 9.01
C TRP A 33 10.17 -5.75 9.86
N TYR A 34 9.04 -5.13 10.22
CA TYR A 34 7.95 -5.78 10.93
C TYR A 34 7.26 -6.82 10.04
N ALA A 35 6.87 -6.43 8.82
CA ALA A 35 6.21 -7.33 7.88
C ALA A 35 7.00 -8.63 7.69
N LYS A 36 8.31 -8.55 7.45
CA LYS A 36 9.18 -9.73 7.26
C LYS A 36 9.31 -10.64 8.49
N ARG A 37 9.07 -10.13 9.70
CA ARG A 37 9.24 -10.89 10.94
C ARG A 37 7.95 -11.46 11.49
N PHE A 38 6.85 -10.74 11.31
CA PHE A 38 5.58 -11.06 11.95
C PHE A 38 4.53 -11.61 10.98
N LEU A 39 4.68 -11.42 9.67
CA LEU A 39 3.87 -12.13 8.67
C LEU A 39 4.43 -13.55 8.43
N HIS A 40 4.49 -14.34 9.50
CA HIS A 40 4.95 -15.72 9.41
C HIS A 40 3.95 -16.56 8.59
N PRO A 41 4.41 -17.47 7.68
CA PRO A 41 3.54 -18.30 6.87
C PRO A 41 2.43 -19.01 7.66
N ASP A 42 2.74 -19.55 8.85
CA ASP A 42 1.74 -20.24 9.70
C ASP A 42 0.58 -19.35 10.17
N ILE A 43 0.77 -18.03 10.16
CA ILE A 43 -0.26 -17.04 10.50
C ILE A 43 -0.98 -16.63 9.22
N VAL A 44 -0.23 -16.28 8.18
CA VAL A 44 -0.80 -15.62 7.00
C VAL A 44 -1.37 -16.57 5.97
N ALA A 45 -0.96 -17.84 5.94
CA ALA A 45 -1.43 -18.85 4.98
C ALA A 45 -2.94 -19.16 5.11
N ARG A 46 -3.58 -18.72 6.20
CA ARG A 46 -5.04 -18.84 6.40
C ARG A 46 -5.84 -17.75 5.67
N TYR A 47 -5.17 -16.73 5.15
CA TYR A 47 -5.79 -15.60 4.48
C TYR A 47 -5.44 -15.61 2.99
N ASN A 48 -6.43 -15.36 2.14
CA ASN A 48 -6.22 -15.20 0.70
C ASN A 48 -5.48 -13.89 0.37
N TYR A 49 -5.71 -12.85 1.17
CA TYR A 49 -5.19 -11.51 0.95
C TYR A 49 -4.71 -10.88 2.26
N ILE A 50 -3.67 -10.07 2.16
CA ILE A 50 -3.13 -9.30 3.28
C ILE A 50 -3.07 -7.84 2.83
N PHE A 51 -3.72 -6.95 3.58
CA PHE A 51 -3.57 -5.51 3.41
C PHE A 51 -2.48 -4.99 4.35
N LEU A 52 -1.54 -4.23 3.79
CA LEU A 52 -0.46 -3.56 4.53
C LEU A 52 -0.64 -2.05 4.35
N TRP A 53 -1.12 -1.38 5.39
CA TRP A 53 -1.51 0.04 5.35
C TRP A 53 -0.73 0.86 6.39
N ASP A 54 -0.46 2.12 6.04
CA ASP A 54 -0.11 3.14 7.04
C ASP A 54 -1.36 3.70 7.70
N GLU A 55 -1.17 4.33 8.85
CA GLU A 55 -2.23 4.95 9.63
C GLU A 55 -2.78 6.24 9.01
N ASP A 56 -2.06 6.86 8.07
CA ASP A 56 -2.42 8.12 7.41
C ASP A 56 -3.20 7.95 6.10
N LEU A 57 -3.66 6.73 5.80
CA LEU A 57 -4.40 6.45 4.58
C LEU A 57 -5.88 6.84 4.68
N GLY A 58 -6.31 7.72 3.78
CA GLY A 58 -7.73 7.98 3.51
C GLY A 58 -8.38 6.81 2.79
N VAL A 59 -9.30 6.12 3.46
CA VAL A 59 -10.01 4.93 2.94
C VAL A 59 -11.50 5.18 2.68
N GLU A 60 -11.94 6.43 2.73
CA GLU A 60 -13.37 6.83 2.67
C GLU A 60 -14.05 6.38 1.37
N VAL A 61 -13.29 6.28 0.28
CA VAL A 61 -13.74 5.87 -1.04
C VAL A 61 -13.07 4.58 -1.53
N PHE A 62 -12.38 3.88 -0.63
CA PHE A 62 -11.73 2.62 -0.95
C PHE A 62 -12.71 1.45 -0.81
N HIS A 63 -12.85 0.66 -1.87
CA HIS A 63 -13.72 -0.52 -1.91
C HIS A 63 -12.86 -1.78 -2.07
N ALA A 64 -12.64 -2.49 -0.97
CA ALA A 64 -11.75 -3.65 -0.91
C ALA A 64 -12.18 -4.78 -1.84
N ASP A 65 -13.48 -5.07 -1.91
CA ASP A 65 -14.07 -6.06 -2.82
C ASP A 65 -13.78 -5.75 -4.29
N ARG A 66 -13.99 -4.51 -4.70
CA ARG A 66 -13.70 -4.06 -6.06
C ARG A 66 -12.21 -4.13 -6.36
N TYR A 67 -11.37 -3.77 -5.40
CA TYR A 67 -9.93 -3.83 -5.54
C TYR A 67 -9.43 -5.26 -5.71
N LEU A 68 -9.90 -6.19 -4.87
CA LEU A 68 -9.55 -7.60 -4.97
C LEU A 68 -10.02 -8.23 -6.29
N ASN A 69 -11.23 -7.93 -6.76
CA ASN A 69 -11.69 -8.36 -8.07
C ASN A 69 -10.76 -7.87 -9.19
N ILE A 70 -10.24 -6.64 -9.09
CA ILE A 70 -9.26 -6.13 -10.06
C ILE A 70 -7.96 -6.94 -9.98
N MET A 71 -7.45 -7.20 -8.79
CA MET A 71 -6.23 -8.00 -8.61
C MET A 71 -6.37 -9.40 -9.20
N GLU A 72 -7.48 -10.08 -8.92
CA GLU A 72 -7.75 -11.43 -9.41
C GLU A 72 -7.84 -11.47 -10.95
N ASP A 73 -8.65 -10.59 -11.54
CA ASP A 73 -8.83 -10.49 -12.99
C ASP A 73 -7.51 -10.20 -13.73
N GLU A 74 -6.62 -9.43 -13.08
CA GLU A 74 -5.34 -9.00 -13.66
C GLU A 74 -4.19 -9.95 -13.32
N GLY A 75 -4.43 -10.96 -12.47
CA GLY A 75 -3.43 -11.92 -11.99
C GLY A 75 -2.32 -11.29 -11.14
N LEU A 76 -2.65 -10.25 -10.36
CA LEU A 76 -1.68 -9.52 -9.55
C LEU A 76 -1.48 -10.16 -8.18
N GLU A 77 -0.25 -10.53 -7.85
CA GLU A 77 0.10 -11.03 -6.51
C GLU A 77 0.31 -9.89 -5.50
N ILE A 78 0.84 -8.76 -5.97
CA ILE A 78 1.11 -7.56 -5.18
C ILE A 78 0.66 -6.35 -6.00
N SER A 79 -0.10 -5.45 -5.38
CA SER A 79 -0.45 -4.18 -5.99
C SER A 79 -0.72 -3.12 -4.94
N GLN A 80 -0.73 -1.85 -5.36
CA GLN A 80 -1.10 -0.71 -4.54
C GLN A 80 -2.35 -0.03 -5.14
N PRO A 81 -3.37 0.31 -4.32
CA PRO A 81 -4.48 1.14 -4.79
C PRO A 81 -4.00 2.52 -5.23
N ALA A 82 -4.71 3.11 -6.19
CA ALA A 82 -4.39 4.45 -6.65
C ALA A 82 -4.78 5.52 -5.62
N LEU A 83 -3.91 6.51 -5.43
CA LEU A 83 -4.10 7.64 -4.53
C LEU A 83 -4.97 8.71 -5.19
N ALA A 84 -5.89 9.30 -4.42
CA ALA A 84 -6.68 10.42 -4.90
C ALA A 84 -5.78 11.66 -5.08
N SER A 85 -5.86 12.31 -6.24
CA SER A 85 -5.00 13.45 -6.60
C SER A 85 -5.23 14.69 -5.73
N SER A 86 -6.33 14.75 -4.98
CA SER A 86 -6.77 15.92 -4.23
C SER A 86 -6.44 15.88 -2.73
N SER A 87 -5.94 14.76 -2.21
CA SER A 87 -5.94 14.52 -0.75
C SER A 87 -4.65 13.91 -0.17
N SER A 88 -3.61 13.69 -0.98
CA SER A 88 -2.41 13.00 -0.51
C SER A 88 -1.14 13.60 -1.11
N GLU A 89 -0.05 13.60 -0.34
CA GLU A 89 1.28 13.88 -0.88
C GLU A 89 1.68 12.73 -1.80
N VAL A 90 1.73 12.99 -3.10
CA VAL A 90 2.05 11.98 -4.11
C VAL A 90 3.55 12.00 -4.39
N HIS A 91 4.26 10.99 -3.91
CA HIS A 91 5.70 10.82 -4.21
C HIS A 91 5.95 10.15 -5.57
N HIS A 92 5.00 9.37 -6.09
CA HIS A 92 5.13 8.63 -7.34
C HIS A 92 3.93 8.88 -8.24
N ILE A 93 4.14 9.54 -9.39
CA ILE A 93 3.05 9.94 -10.30
C ILE A 93 2.25 8.73 -10.80
N LEU A 94 2.90 7.55 -10.95
CA LEU A 94 2.22 6.32 -11.36
C LEU A 94 1.09 5.88 -10.40
N THR A 95 1.17 6.26 -9.13
CA THR A 95 0.17 5.88 -8.12
C THR A 95 -1.03 6.81 -8.10
N VAL A 96 -1.01 7.93 -8.84
CA VAL A 96 -2.15 8.85 -8.93
C VAL A 96 -3.31 8.20 -9.66
N ARG A 97 -4.51 8.29 -9.08
CA ARG A 97 -5.74 7.79 -9.70
C ARG A 97 -5.98 8.42 -11.08
N GLN A 98 -6.07 7.58 -12.11
CA GLN A 98 -6.51 7.98 -13.45
C GLN A 98 -7.94 7.49 -13.67
N PRO A 99 -8.94 8.39 -13.78
CA PRO A 99 -10.35 8.00 -13.86
C PRO A 99 -10.70 7.12 -15.07
N THR A 100 -9.88 7.16 -16.13
CA THR A 100 -10.09 6.43 -17.38
C THR A 100 -9.37 5.09 -17.42
N GLU A 101 -8.54 4.78 -16.43
CA GLU A 101 -7.76 3.55 -16.40
C GLU A 101 -8.19 2.66 -15.23
N ARG A 102 -8.14 1.34 -15.46
CA ARG A 102 -8.42 0.34 -14.43
C ARG A 102 -7.18 -0.05 -13.65
N VAL A 103 -6.02 -0.11 -14.31
CA VAL A 103 -4.72 -0.47 -13.73
C VAL A 103 -3.64 0.42 -14.36
N HIS A 104 -2.76 1.00 -13.55
CA HIS A 104 -1.62 1.76 -14.04
C HIS A 104 -0.38 0.87 -14.04
N ARG A 105 0.00 0.37 -15.22
CA ARG A 105 1.24 -0.42 -15.38
C ARG A 105 2.39 0.41 -15.93
N ARG A 106 2.06 1.56 -16.52
CA ARG A 106 3.01 2.41 -17.21
C ARG A 106 2.69 3.87 -16.98
N LEU A 107 3.74 4.66 -16.85
CA LEU A 107 3.69 6.09 -16.90
C LEU A 107 4.26 6.52 -18.26
N ILE A 108 3.57 7.41 -18.97
CA ILE A 108 4.12 8.08 -20.15
C ILE A 108 4.20 9.56 -19.81
N THR A 109 5.40 10.11 -19.74
CA THR A 109 5.63 11.54 -19.52
C THR A 109 6.21 12.18 -20.78
N GLY A 110 5.91 13.46 -21.01
CA GLY A 110 6.43 14.23 -22.15
C GLY A 110 7.97 14.37 -22.13
N THR A 111 8.53 15.10 -23.10
CA THR A 111 9.98 15.17 -23.33
C THR A 111 10.79 15.79 -22.19
N GLY A 112 11.84 15.10 -21.71
CA GLY A 112 12.80 15.54 -20.68
C GLY A 112 13.76 14.42 -20.23
N TRP A 113 14.77 14.73 -19.40
CA TRP A 113 15.78 13.76 -18.93
C TRP A 113 15.14 12.57 -18.18
N ASN A 114 14.09 12.81 -17.40
CA ASN A 114 13.32 11.77 -16.68
C ASN A 114 12.00 11.40 -17.38
N SER A 115 12.00 11.40 -18.72
CA SER A 115 10.79 11.10 -19.49
C SER A 115 10.57 9.59 -19.65
N CYS A 116 9.34 9.17 -19.41
CA CYS A 116 8.88 7.81 -19.63
C CYS A 116 8.22 7.73 -21.00
N ASN A 117 8.70 6.82 -21.85
CA ASN A 117 8.18 6.61 -23.19
C ASN A 117 7.74 5.15 -23.38
N ALA A 118 7.22 4.81 -24.57
CA ALA A 118 6.72 3.47 -24.85
C ALA A 118 7.77 2.35 -24.70
N ASN A 119 9.06 2.70 -24.82
CA ASN A 119 10.19 1.78 -24.70
C ASN A 119 10.78 1.73 -23.28
N SER A 120 10.29 2.54 -22.35
CA SER A 120 10.72 2.48 -20.95
C SER A 120 10.23 1.18 -20.31
N THR A 121 11.15 0.42 -19.71
CA THR A 121 10.88 -0.91 -19.13
C THR A 121 11.19 -1.01 -17.64
N GLY A 122 11.66 0.08 -17.02
CA GLY A 122 12.05 0.10 -15.62
C GLY A 122 11.39 1.23 -14.83
N PRO A 123 11.47 1.17 -13.49
CA PRO A 123 10.98 2.24 -12.63
C PRO A 123 11.71 3.56 -12.92
N PRO A 124 11.02 4.72 -12.81
CA PRO A 124 9.65 4.89 -12.33
C PRO A 124 8.56 4.71 -13.40
N CYS A 125 8.92 4.28 -14.61
CA CYS A 125 8.03 4.29 -15.76
C CYS A 125 7.13 3.06 -15.89
N THR A 126 7.48 1.97 -15.23
CA THR A 126 6.74 0.71 -15.24
C THR A 126 6.55 0.20 -13.81
N GLY A 127 5.38 -0.38 -13.53
CA GLY A 127 5.00 -0.96 -12.24
C GLY A 127 4.05 -2.14 -12.40
#